data_AF-A0AAW6KI11-F1
#
_entry.id   AF-A0AAW6KI11-F1
#
_cell.length_a   1.000
_cell.length_b   1.000
_cell.length_c   1.000
_cell.angle_alpha   90.00
_cell.angle_beta   90.00
_cell.angle_gamma   90.00
#
_symmetry.space_group_name_H-M   'P 1'
#
loop_
_entity.id
_entity.type
_entity.pdbx_description
1 polymer ?
#
loop_
_entity_poly.entity_id
_entity_poly.type
_entity_poly.pdbx_seq_one_letter_code
_entity_poly.pdbx_strand_id
1 'polypeptide(L)'
;RYLDEAQNRLPRSGESHTFHGRDIYAYTGARLAAGIVSFDRIGPEVSTDSIVKLPVMEAYIENDWITGTIDILDIRFGNLWTNISR
;
A
#
# COMPACT_ATOMS: atom_id res chain seq x y z
N ARG A 1 12.53 -2.97 -3.00
CA ARG A 1 13.08 -2.49 -4.30
C ARG A 1 12.34 -1.22 -4.67
N TYR A 2 13.01 -0.29 -5.34
CA TYR A 2 12.41 0.92 -5.89
C TYR A 2 11.86 0.59 -7.29
N LEU A 3 10.63 1.00 -7.59
CA LEU A 3 9.98 0.75 -8.88
C LEU A 3 10.54 1.72 -9.92
N ASP A 4 11.26 1.20 -10.92
CA ASP A 4 11.67 2.02 -12.06
C ASP A 4 10.45 2.29 -12.95
N GLU A 5 9.87 3.48 -12.80
CA GLU A 5 8.68 3.90 -13.54
C GLU A 5 8.92 4.00 -15.05
N ALA A 6 10.14 4.31 -15.50
CA ALA A 6 10.41 4.44 -16.94
C ALA A 6 10.38 3.06 -17.61
N GLN A 7 10.91 2.04 -16.94
CA GLN A 7 10.92 0.66 -17.45
C GLN A 7 9.60 -0.09 -17.21
N ASN A 8 8.82 0.32 -16.22
CA ASN A 8 7.60 -0.37 -15.79
C ASN A 8 6.33 0.46 -15.95
N ARG A 9 6.29 1.29 -16.99
CA ARG A 9 5.12 2.06 -17.40
C ARG A 9 4.42 1.42 -18.60
N LEU A 10 3.11 1.53 -18.62
CA LEU A 10 2.27 1.16 -19.76
C LEU A 10 2.75 1.92 -21.02
N PRO A 11 2.99 1.24 -22.16
CA PRO A 11 3.47 1.91 -23.36
C PRO A 11 2.56 3.06 -23.78
N ARG A 12 3.17 4.21 -24.13
CA ARG A 12 2.49 5.45 -24.58
C ARG A 12 1.66 6.16 -23.51
N SER A 13 1.83 5.84 -22.23
CA SER A 13 1.21 6.60 -21.12
C SER A 13 2.16 7.60 -20.44
N GLY A 14 3.32 7.89 -21.04
CA GLY A 14 4.35 8.78 -20.48
C GLY A 14 3.97 10.26 -20.41
N GLU A 15 3.08 10.70 -21.31
CA GLU A 15 2.68 12.11 -21.43
C GLU A 15 1.67 12.57 -20.35
N SER A 16 1.18 11.65 -19.52
CA SER A 16 0.20 11.95 -18.48
C SER A 16 0.65 11.39 -17.13
N HIS A 17 0.62 12.24 -16.09
CA HIS A 17 1.04 11.90 -14.72
C HIS A 17 -0.13 11.81 -13.74
N THR A 18 -1.38 11.85 -14.22
CA THR A 18 -2.56 11.84 -13.36
C THR A 18 -3.04 10.42 -13.01
N PHE A 19 -2.46 9.38 -13.63
CA PHE A 19 -2.97 8.02 -13.50
C PHE A 19 -1.92 6.93 -13.21
N HIS A 20 -0.97 7.21 -12.32
CA HIS A 20 0.05 6.24 -11.89
C HIS A 20 -0.54 4.91 -11.38
N GLY A 21 -1.72 4.93 -10.75
CA GLY A 21 -2.45 3.73 -10.33
C GLY A 21 -2.62 2.71 -11.46
N ARG A 22 -3.04 3.16 -12.64
CA ARG A 22 -3.21 2.31 -13.82
C ARG A 22 -1.87 2.08 -14.53
N ASP A 23 -1.17 3.17 -14.82
CA ASP A 23 -0.08 3.19 -15.80
C ASP A 23 1.23 2.60 -15.27
N ILE A 24 1.39 2.57 -13.96
CA ILE A 24 2.59 2.06 -13.30
C ILE A 24 2.21 0.87 -12.43
N TYR A 25 1.38 1.09 -11.40
CA TYR A 25 1.13 0.07 -10.38
C TYR A 25 0.34 -1.13 -10.92
N ALA A 26 -0.82 -0.91 -11.55
CA ALA A 26 -1.64 -1.99 -12.10
C ALA A 26 -0.93 -2.72 -13.25
N TYR A 27 -0.30 -1.98 -14.17
CA TYR A 27 0.46 -2.57 -15.27
C TYR A 27 1.62 -3.45 -14.79
N THR A 28 2.43 -2.96 -13.85
CA THR A 28 3.53 -3.74 -13.24
C THR A 28 2.99 -4.94 -12.47
N GLY A 29 1.92 -4.75 -11.68
CA GLY A 29 1.27 -5.82 -10.92
C GLY A 29 0.77 -6.95 -11.81
N ALA A 30 0.15 -6.63 -12.95
CA ALA A 30 -0.31 -7.62 -13.92
C ALA A 30 0.86 -8.42 -14.53
N ARG A 31 1.95 -7.74 -14.89
CA ARG A 31 3.16 -8.41 -15.42
C ARG A 31 3.80 -9.33 -14.38
N LEU A 32 3.83 -8.93 -13.12
CA LEU A 32 4.33 -9.75 -12.02
C LEU A 32 3.45 -10.98 -11.80
N ALA A 33 2.13 -10.80 -11.69
CA ALA A 33 1.19 -11.89 -11.51
C ALA A 33 1.19 -12.89 -12.68
N ALA A 34 1.41 -12.40 -13.90
CA ALA A 34 1.53 -13.24 -15.10
C ALA A 34 2.91 -13.91 -15.26
N GLY A 35 3.88 -13.65 -14.37
CA GLY A 35 5.24 -14.16 -14.48
C GLY A 35 6.05 -13.59 -15.65
N ILE A 36 5.56 -12.51 -16.28
CA ILE A 36 6.23 -11.83 -17.40
C ILE A 36 7.48 -11.08 -16.93
N VAL A 37 7.49 -10.64 -15.67
CA VAL A 37 8.63 -10.00 -15.02
C VAL A 37 8.80 -10.59 -13.63
N SER A 38 10.04 -10.81 -13.21
CA SER A 38 10.37 -11.24 -11.85
C SER A 38 10.57 -10.04 -10.93
N PHE A 39 10.42 -10.24 -9.62
CA PHE A 39 10.49 -9.16 -8.63
C PHE A 39 11.84 -8.40 -8.64
N ASP A 40 12.93 -9.11 -8.92
CA ASP A 40 14.27 -8.52 -9.01
C ASP A 40 14.46 -7.58 -10.22
N ARG A 41 13.61 -7.72 -11.24
CA ARG A 41 13.66 -6.92 -12.48
C ARG A 41 12.80 -5.66 -12.42
N ILE A 42 12.11 -5.40 -11.32
CA ILE A 42 11.26 -4.21 -11.15
C ILE A 42 12.10 -2.93 -10.98
N GLY A 43 13.29 -3.04 -10.41
CA GLY A 43 14.19 -1.93 -10.17
C GLY A 43 15.18 -2.20 -9.03
N PRO A 44 15.97 -1.18 -8.64
CA PRO A 44 17.08 -1.36 -7.71
C PRO A 44 16.61 -1.72 -6.30
N GLU A 45 17.48 -2.34 -5.52
CA GLU A 45 17.22 -2.55 -4.09
C GLU A 45 17.15 -1.22 -3.35
N VAL A 46 16.34 -1.19 -2.31
CA VAL A 46 16.16 -0.01 -1.46
C VAL A 46 16.06 -0.47 -0.02
N SER A 47 16.63 0.29 0.91
CA SER A 47 16.55 -0.01 2.33
C SER A 47 15.11 -0.01 2.80
N THR A 48 14.75 -0.93 3.71
CA THR A 48 13.46 -0.92 4.39
C THR A 48 13.25 0.35 5.21
N ASP A 49 14.32 1.02 5.61
CA ASP A 49 14.27 2.26 6.37
C ASP A 49 13.83 3.46 5.52
N SER A 50 13.87 3.35 4.19
CA SER A 50 13.36 4.41 3.30
C SER A 50 11.85 4.36 3.11
N ILE A 51 11.17 3.35 3.67
CA ILE A 51 9.71 3.19 3.53
C ILE A 51 9.03 4.25 4.41
N VAL A 52 8.21 5.08 3.79
CA VAL A 52 7.37 6.04 4.51
C VAL A 52 6.35 5.26 5.34
N LYS A 53 6.41 5.42 6.66
CA LYS A 53 5.47 4.84 7.62
C LYS A 53 4.50 5.93 8.06
N LEU A 54 3.21 5.61 8.06
CA LEU A 54 2.20 6.48 8.66
C LEU A 54 2.15 6.18 10.17
N PRO A 55 2.00 7.20 11.03
CA PRO A 55 1.80 6.97 12.46
C PRO A 55 0.49 6.22 12.69
N VAL A 56 0.54 5.19 13.53
CA VAL A 56 -0.63 4.43 13.97
C VAL A 56 -0.75 4.61 15.48
N MET A 57 -1.98 4.76 15.97
CA MET A 57 -2.26 4.74 17.41
C MET A 57 -2.46 3.28 17.81
N GLU A 58 -1.60 2.78 18.69
CA GLU A 58 -1.75 1.44 19.26
C GLU A 58 -2.80 1.46 20.37
N ALA A 59 -3.65 0.43 20.41
CA ALA A 59 -4.54 0.21 21.54
C ALA A 59 -3.72 -0.18 22.78
N TYR A 60 -4.16 0.27 23.96
CA TYR A 60 -3.46 -0.01 25.22
C TYR A 60 -4.43 -0.28 26.37
N ILE A 61 -3.93 -0.93 27.42
CA ILE A 61 -4.67 -1.24 28.65
C ILE A 61 -4.18 -0.34 29.76
N GLU A 62 -5.11 0.32 30.47
CA GLU A 62 -4.82 1.18 31.61
C GLU A 62 -5.94 1.09 32.65
N ASN A 63 -5.61 0.79 33.91
CA ASN A 63 -6.56 0.74 35.04
C ASN A 63 -7.82 -0.11 34.75
N ASP A 64 -7.64 -1.32 34.20
CA ASP A 64 -8.71 -2.23 33.77
C ASP A 64 -9.57 -1.76 32.58
N TRP A 65 -9.18 -0.65 31.92
CA TRP A 65 -9.78 -0.17 30.69
C TRP A 65 -8.92 -0.50 29.49
N ILE A 66 -9.55 -0.74 28.34
CA ILE A 66 -8.87 -0.78 27.04
C ILE A 66 -9.21 0.50 26.29
N THR A 67 -8.18 1.23 25.89
CA THR A 67 -8.30 2.46 25.09
C THR A 67 -7.79 2.19 23.68
N GLY A 68 -8.54 2.64 22.67
CA GLY A 68 -8.21 2.48 21.26
C GLY A 68 -8.96 3.46 20.38
N THR A 69 -8.90 3.26 19.07
CA THR A 69 -9.52 4.10 18.05
C THR A 69 -10.60 3.34 17.27
N ILE A 70 -11.54 4.08 16.68
CA ILE A 70 -12.40 3.55 15.62
C ILE A 70 -11.63 3.71 14.30
N ASP A 71 -11.20 2.60 13.72
CA ASP A 71 -10.38 2.59 12.51
C ASP A 71 -11.24 2.59 11.25
N ILE A 72 -12.38 1.88 11.29
CA ILE A 72 -13.26 1.74 10.13
C ILE A 72 -14.71 2.03 10.54
N LEU A 73 -15.32 2.96 9.80
CA LEU A 73 -16.77 3.14 9.77
C LEU A 73 -17.35 2.25 8.68
N ASP A 74 -17.96 1.14 9.06
CA ASP A 74 -18.64 0.25 8.12
C ASP A 74 -20.09 0.72 7.91
N ILE A 75 -20.20 1.89 7.27
CA ILE A 75 -21.44 2.66 7.14
C ILE A 75 -22.60 1.89 6.51
N ARG A 76 -22.31 0.88 5.69
CA ARG A 76 -23.34 0.10 4.99
C ARG A 76 -24.10 -0.83 5.93
N PHE A 77 -23.44 -1.28 7.00
CA PHE A 77 -24.00 -2.19 8.00
C PHE A 77 -24.18 -1.52 9.36
N GLY A 78 -23.64 -0.32 9.56
CA GLY A 78 -23.70 0.42 10.82
C GLY A 78 -22.70 -0.07 11.87
N ASN A 79 -21.67 -0.83 11.47
CA ASN A 79 -20.65 -1.32 12.39
C ASN A 79 -19.53 -0.30 12.58
N LEU A 80 -18.89 -0.37 13.74
CA LEU A 80 -17.63 0.32 14.05
C LEU A 80 -16.56 -0.74 14.29
N TRP A 81 -15.43 -0.65 13.59
CA TRP A 81 -14.30 -1.54 13.83
C TRP A 81 -13.24 -0.77 14.59
N THR A 82 -12.78 -1.35 15.70
CA THR A 82 -11.72 -0.75 16.53
C THR A 82 -10.36 -1.32 16.16
N ASN A 83 -9.29 -0.65 16.58
CA ASN A 83 -7.93 -1.19 16.55
C ASN A 83 -7.63 -2.18 17.71
N ILE A 84 -8.63 -2.54 18.52
CA ILE A 84 -8.46 -3.43 19.68
C ILE A 84 -8.49 -4.88 19.20
N SER A 85 -7.37 -5.59 19.33
CA SER A 85 -7.27 -7.01 18.98
C SER A 85 -7.83 -7.92 20.08
N ARG A 86 -8.05 -9.20 19.74
CA ARG A 86 -8.60 -10.22 20.63
C ARG A 86 -7.61 -10.72 21.66
#